data_AF-A0AAN7YI56-F1
#
_entry.id   AF-A0AAN7YI56-F1
#
_cell.length_a   1.000
_cell.length_b   1.000
_cell.length_c   1.000
_cell.angle_alpha   90.00
_cell.angle_beta   90.00
_cell.angle_gamma   90.00
#
_symmetry.space_group_name_H-M   'P 1'
#
loop_
_entity.id
_entity.type
_entity.pdbx_description
1 polymer ?
#
loop_
_entity_poly.entity_id
_entity_poly.type
_entity_poly.pdbx_seq_one_letter_code
_entity_poly.pdbx_strand_id
1 'polypeptide(L)'
;MAKTVKVRVAGQRWEPRIRKYFADHTDHLVHDPNCSLVIGDTVSLHRLRVSKAVHHVVGELMTPYSVPREERPPIPTPDERLAEYKKHRFQKLYRRSLRNSAAEGNEDAEQKLKDLGLDTAPVAEADKNGKTRLQAGAGKTTIDGKGMSLSRKGQNLPNVAVPGGTPDERAKRDKARVIKLNKQAAENLAEASQKEEQA
;
A
#
# COMPACT_ATOMS: atom_id res chain seq x y z
N MET A 1 14.16 -12.12 -11.51
CA MET A 1 13.87 -11.38 -10.27
C MET A 1 14.42 -9.97 -10.43
N ALA A 2 13.59 -8.97 -10.72
CA ALA A 2 14.07 -7.59 -10.82
C ALA A 2 14.13 -6.95 -9.43
N LYS A 3 15.16 -6.13 -9.14
CA LYS A 3 15.27 -5.35 -7.89
C LYS A 3 15.20 -6.16 -6.60
N THR A 4 15.54 -7.45 -6.65
CA THR A 4 15.46 -8.35 -5.49
C THR A 4 16.65 -9.28 -5.51
N VAL A 5 17.36 -9.38 -4.38
CA VAL A 5 18.55 -10.20 -4.21
C VAL A 5 18.37 -11.17 -3.04
N LYS A 6 19.12 -12.28 -3.07
CA LYS A 6 19.17 -13.24 -1.95
C LYS A 6 20.39 -12.91 -1.10
N VAL A 7 20.16 -12.60 0.17
CA VAL A 7 21.22 -12.25 1.14
C VAL A 7 21.25 -13.29 2.23
N ARG A 8 22.45 -13.78 2.54
CA ARG A 8 22.68 -14.70 3.66
C ARG A 8 22.97 -13.89 4.92
N VAL A 9 22.19 -14.12 5.97
CA VAL A 9 22.42 -13.53 7.30
C VAL A 9 23.01 -14.59 8.21
N ALA A 10 24.17 -14.29 8.80
CA ALA A 10 24.81 -15.14 9.78
C ALA A 10 24.00 -15.12 11.09
N GLY A 11 23.77 -16.30 11.65
CA GLY A 11 23.14 -16.52 12.94
C GLY A 11 23.92 -17.56 13.74
N GLN A 12 23.46 -17.80 14.97
CA GLN A 12 24.00 -18.85 15.83
C GLN A 12 22.85 -19.65 16.41
N ARG A 13 22.97 -20.97 16.36
CA ARG A 13 22.05 -21.88 17.04
C ARG A 13 22.73 -22.48 18.25
N TRP A 14 22.04 -22.47 19.39
CA TRP A 14 22.48 -23.20 20.58
C TRP A 14 22.08 -24.66 20.47
N GLU A 15 23.03 -25.58 20.62
CA GLU A 15 22.75 -27.01 20.71
C GLU A 15 22.75 -27.45 22.19
N PRO A 16 21.59 -27.71 22.82
CA PRO A 16 21.51 -27.98 24.25
C PRO A 16 22.20 -29.30 24.64
N ARG A 17 22.27 -30.28 23.74
CA ARG A 17 22.90 -31.58 24.01
C ARG A 17 24.42 -31.46 24.17
N ILE A 18 25.05 -30.63 23.32
CA ILE A 18 26.50 -30.41 23.31
C ILE A 18 26.88 -29.17 24.15
N ARG A 19 25.88 -28.34 24.49
CA ARG A 19 26.03 -27.05 25.20
C ARG A 19 27.01 -26.11 24.49
N LYS A 20 26.84 -25.96 23.17
CA LYS A 20 27.69 -25.11 22.33
C LYS A 20 26.87 -24.37 21.28
N TYR A 21 27.30 -23.15 20.93
CA TYR A 21 26.80 -22.42 19.77
C TYR A 21 27.44 -22.90 18.48
N PHE A 22 26.61 -23.16 17.48
CA PHE A 22 27.04 -23.47 16.12
C PHE A 22 26.63 -22.33 15.18
N ALA A 23 27.47 -22.07 14.17
CA ALA A 23 27.12 -21.15 13.10
C ALA A 23 25.92 -21.71 12.34
N ASP A 24 24.88 -20.89 12.23
CA ASP A 24 23.70 -21.17 11.44
C ASP A 24 23.48 -19.99 10.50
N HIS A 25 22.86 -20.19 9.35
CA HIS A 25 22.65 -19.09 8.42
C HIS A 25 21.26 -19.15 7.80
N THR A 26 20.65 -17.98 7.65
CA THR A 26 19.32 -17.84 7.06
C THR A 26 19.43 -17.00 5.80
N ASP A 27 18.90 -17.53 4.70
CA ASP A 27 18.78 -16.80 3.45
C ASP A 27 17.48 -15.98 3.45
N HIS A 28 17.60 -14.68 3.18
CA HIS A 28 16.47 -13.76 3.05
C HIS A 28 16.39 -13.18 1.64
N LEU A 29 15.16 -12.95 1.18
CA LEU A 29 14.92 -12.13 0.00
C LEU A 29 14.87 -10.65 0.40
N VAL A 30 15.70 -9.85 -0.27
CA VAL A 30 15.92 -8.43 0.04
C VAL A 30 15.64 -7.60 -1.19
N HIS A 31 14.91 -6.50 -1.03
CA HIS A 31 14.67 -5.54 -2.10
C HIS A 31 15.86 -4.59 -2.27
N ASP A 32 16.32 -4.44 -3.51
CA ASP A 32 17.31 -3.45 -3.94
C ASP A 32 16.64 -2.49 -4.96
N PRO A 33 16.28 -1.26 -4.54
CA PRO A 33 15.54 -0.33 -5.38
C PRO A 33 16.23 0.05 -6.69
N ASN A 34 17.56 0.16 -6.68
CA ASN A 34 18.36 0.72 -7.77
C ASN A 34 19.29 -0.30 -8.43
N CYS A 35 19.21 -1.57 -8.03
CA CYS A 35 20.06 -2.65 -8.56
C CYS A 35 21.56 -2.33 -8.41
N SER A 36 21.98 -1.87 -7.24
CA SER A 36 23.36 -1.47 -6.94
C SER A 36 24.26 -2.64 -6.51
N LEU A 37 23.68 -3.79 -6.16
CA LEU A 37 24.40 -4.89 -5.51
C LEU A 37 24.96 -5.92 -6.49
N VAL A 38 26.13 -6.45 -6.12
CA VAL A 38 26.85 -7.54 -6.79
C VAL A 38 27.02 -8.71 -5.81
N ILE A 39 27.15 -9.92 -6.35
CA ILE A 39 27.39 -11.13 -5.54
C ILE A 39 28.73 -10.99 -4.81
N GLY A 40 28.72 -11.15 -3.48
CA GLY A 40 29.91 -11.02 -2.62
C GLY A 40 29.91 -9.75 -1.77
N ASP A 41 29.04 -8.78 -2.07
CA ASP A 41 28.89 -7.58 -1.25
C ASP A 41 28.38 -7.90 0.16
N THR A 42 28.89 -7.15 1.14
CA THR A 42 28.36 -7.16 2.51
C THR A 42 27.48 -5.94 2.74
N VAL A 43 26.24 -6.17 3.15
CA VAL A 43 25.19 -5.14 3.20
C VAL A 43 24.52 -5.08 4.56
N SER A 44 24.12 -3.87 4.96
CA SER A 44 23.20 -3.64 6.07
C SER A 44 21.76 -3.76 5.59
N LEU A 45 20.90 -4.42 6.37
CA LEU A 45 19.50 -4.64 6.02
C LEU A 45 18.59 -3.79 6.91
N HIS A 46 17.60 -3.16 6.30
CA HIS A 46 16.51 -2.49 7.00
C HIS A 46 15.22 -3.30 6.85
N ARG A 47 14.43 -3.42 7.92
CA ARG A 47 13.17 -4.15 7.90
C ARG A 47 12.07 -3.29 7.26
N LEU A 48 11.66 -3.64 6.05
CA LEU A 48 10.56 -3.00 5.34
C LEU A 48 9.89 -4.01 4.41
N ARG A 49 8.58 -4.18 4.57
CA ARG A 49 7.81 -5.14 3.78
C ARG A 49 7.45 -4.56 2.43
N VAL A 50 8.11 -5.04 1.39
CA VAL A 50 7.87 -4.64 -0.01
C VAL A 50 6.88 -5.59 -0.68
N SER A 51 6.96 -6.88 -0.39
CA SER A 51 6.06 -7.89 -0.98
C SER A 51 5.63 -8.95 0.05
N LYS A 52 5.01 -10.04 -0.41
CA LYS A 52 4.64 -11.17 0.45
C LYS A 52 5.87 -11.88 1.03
N ALA A 53 6.92 -12.06 0.22
CA ALA A 53 8.13 -12.80 0.60
C ALA A 53 9.32 -11.88 0.92
N VAL A 54 9.30 -10.62 0.45
CA VAL A 54 10.38 -9.65 0.65
C VAL A 54 10.04 -8.75 1.84
N HIS A 55 10.72 -9.02 2.96
CA HIS A 55 10.52 -8.35 4.25
C HIS A 55 11.64 -7.37 4.61
N HIS A 56 12.72 -7.37 3.83
CA HIS A 56 13.91 -6.58 4.07
C HIS A 56 14.25 -5.77 2.82
N VAL A 57 14.88 -4.64 3.03
CA VAL A 57 15.40 -3.75 1.99
C VAL A 57 16.85 -3.42 2.33
N VAL A 58 17.67 -3.24 1.31
CA VAL A 58 19.06 -2.81 1.50
C VAL A 58 19.07 -1.44 2.18
N GLY A 59 19.85 -1.32 3.27
CA GLY A 59 20.07 -0.06 3.98
C GLY A 59 21.31 0.64 3.46
N GLU A 60 22.46 0.02 3.63
CA GLU A 60 23.76 0.55 3.19
C GLU A 60 24.66 -0.58 2.67
N LEU A 61 25.53 -0.25 1.72
CA LEU A 61 26.62 -1.10 1.27
C LEU A 61 27.82 -0.91 2.20
N MET A 62 28.08 -1.91 3.05
CA MET A 62 29.14 -1.86 4.07
C MET A 62 30.51 -2.12 3.46
N THR A 63 30.60 -3.15 2.62
CA THR A 63 31.85 -3.53 1.96
C THR A 63 31.53 -3.92 0.51
N PRO A 64 31.92 -3.09 -0.47
CA PRO A 64 31.76 -3.43 -1.87
C PRO A 64 32.74 -4.54 -2.27
N TYR A 65 32.27 -5.49 -3.07
CA TYR A 65 33.06 -6.51 -3.72
C TYR A 65 33.31 -6.13 -5.18
N SER A 66 34.58 -6.21 -5.63
CA SER A 66 35.03 -5.85 -6.98
C SER A 66 34.87 -4.36 -7.33
N VAL A 67 33.65 -3.89 -7.61
CA VAL A 67 33.38 -2.51 -8.06
C VAL A 67 33.21 -1.57 -6.86
N PRO A 68 33.87 -0.41 -6.78
CA PRO A 68 33.69 0.56 -5.70
C PRO A 68 32.25 1.07 -5.56
N ARG A 69 31.92 1.64 -4.39
CA ARG A 69 30.58 2.20 -4.12
C ARG A 69 30.23 3.36 -5.07
N GLU A 70 31.22 4.13 -5.50
CA GLU A 70 31.06 5.37 -6.27
C GLU A 70 30.60 5.12 -7.71
N GLU A 71 31.04 4.02 -8.32
CA GLU A 71 30.68 3.67 -9.71
C GLU A 71 29.28 3.04 -9.82
N ARG A 72 28.58 2.85 -8.68
CA ARG A 72 27.30 2.16 -8.60
C ARG A 72 26.15 3.13 -8.38
N PRO A 73 24.92 2.75 -8.78
CA PRO A 73 23.73 3.51 -8.41
C PRO A 73 23.63 3.69 -6.88
N PRO A 74 23.32 4.89 -6.38
CA PRO A 74 23.21 5.12 -4.94
C PRO A 74 22.01 4.36 -4.36
N ILE A 75 22.15 3.85 -3.14
CA ILE A 75 21.05 3.19 -2.41
C ILE A 75 20.19 4.29 -1.75
N PRO A 76 18.86 4.32 -1.99
CA PRO A 76 18.00 5.33 -1.41
C PRO A 76 17.94 5.27 0.12
N THR A 77 17.94 6.43 0.76
CA THR A 77 17.83 6.52 2.23
C THR A 77 16.44 6.08 2.73
N PRO A 78 16.27 5.73 4.02
CA PRO A 78 14.94 5.45 4.59
C PRO A 78 13.92 6.56 4.33
N ASP A 79 14.34 7.81 4.41
CA ASP A 79 13.47 8.98 4.24
C ASP A 79 13.09 9.21 2.77
N GLU A 80 14.03 9.04 1.84
CA GLU A 80 13.75 9.08 0.40
C GLU A 80 12.74 8.00 -0.02
N ARG A 81 12.90 6.78 0.51
CA ARG A 81 11.94 5.68 0.26
C ARG A 81 10.56 6.01 0.78
N LEU A 82 10.48 6.63 1.95
CA LEU A 82 9.21 7.05 2.54
C LEU A 82 8.57 8.20 1.76
N ALA A 83 9.38 9.13 1.25
CA ALA A 83 8.93 10.22 0.38
C ALA A 83 8.39 9.67 -0.96
N GLU A 84 9.09 8.71 -1.57
CA GLU A 84 8.64 8.04 -2.79
C GLU A 84 7.33 7.27 -2.56
N TYR A 85 7.23 6.53 -1.46
CA TYR A 85 6.00 5.86 -1.06
C TYR A 85 4.83 6.84 -0.87
N LYS A 86 5.07 7.96 -0.17
CA LYS A 86 4.08 9.04 0.01
C LYS A 86 3.67 9.63 -1.33
N LYS A 87 4.61 9.92 -2.23
CA LYS A 87 4.33 10.46 -3.58
C LYS A 87 3.40 9.54 -4.36
N HIS A 88 3.70 8.25 -4.43
CA HIS A 88 2.84 7.28 -5.09
C HIS A 88 1.46 7.16 -4.42
N ARG A 89 1.42 7.22 -3.09
CA ARG A 89 0.17 7.19 -2.33
C ARG A 89 -0.69 8.42 -2.63
N PHE A 90 -0.12 9.62 -2.62
CA PHE A 90 -0.80 10.86 -2.92
C PHE A 90 -1.30 10.90 -4.36
N GLN A 91 -0.48 10.50 -5.33
CA GLN A 91 -0.93 10.37 -6.73
C GLN A 91 -2.12 9.42 -6.86
N LYS A 92 -2.11 8.28 -6.16
CA LYS A 92 -3.25 7.35 -6.14
C LYS A 92 -4.50 7.99 -5.55
N LEU A 93 -4.36 8.70 -4.43
CA LEU A 93 -5.49 9.37 -3.77
C LEU A 93 -6.03 10.52 -4.61
N TYR A 94 -5.16 11.30 -5.25
CA TYR A 94 -5.53 12.37 -6.17
C TYR A 94 -6.33 11.83 -7.36
N ARG A 95 -5.87 10.76 -8.00
CA ARG A 95 -6.64 10.07 -9.06
C ARG A 95 -7.96 9.50 -8.56
N ARG A 96 -8.09 9.21 -7.27
CA ARG A 96 -9.35 8.72 -6.67
C ARG A 96 -10.30 9.89 -6.39
N SER A 97 -9.80 11.00 -5.84
CA SER A 97 -10.61 12.19 -5.59
C SER A 97 -11.14 12.77 -6.88
N LEU A 98 -10.32 12.87 -7.92
CA LEU A 98 -10.78 13.32 -9.25
C LEU A 98 -11.91 12.44 -9.80
N ARG A 99 -11.78 11.11 -9.69
CA ARG A 99 -12.85 10.19 -10.13
C ARG A 99 -14.14 10.33 -9.31
N ASN A 100 -14.03 10.61 -8.02
CA ASN A 100 -15.19 10.86 -7.18
C ASN A 100 -15.87 12.19 -7.56
N SER A 101 -15.11 13.27 -7.73
CA SER A 101 -15.64 14.59 -8.10
C SER A 101 -16.22 14.61 -9.52
N ALA A 102 -15.63 13.88 -10.47
CA ALA A 102 -16.21 13.68 -11.79
C ALA A 102 -17.55 12.92 -11.71
N ALA A 103 -17.66 11.90 -10.85
CA ALA A 103 -18.93 11.19 -10.64
C ALA A 103 -20.02 12.06 -9.98
N GLU A 104 -19.63 13.12 -9.28
CA GLU A 104 -20.54 14.15 -8.75
C GLU A 104 -20.95 15.19 -9.82
N GLY A 105 -20.39 15.12 -11.03
CA GLY A 105 -20.71 16.00 -12.16
C GLY A 105 -19.83 17.25 -12.27
N ASN A 106 -18.65 17.26 -11.63
CA ASN A 106 -17.72 18.39 -11.74
C ASN A 106 -16.91 18.31 -13.05
N GLU A 107 -17.21 19.22 -13.99
CA GLU A 107 -16.60 19.30 -15.32
C GLU A 107 -15.06 19.52 -15.26
N ASP A 108 -14.56 20.29 -14.29
CA ASP A 108 -13.12 20.54 -14.11
C ASP A 108 -12.36 19.26 -13.75
N ALA A 109 -13.01 18.37 -12.99
CA ALA A 109 -12.42 17.10 -12.60
C ALA A 109 -12.37 16.13 -13.78
N GLU A 110 -13.36 16.17 -14.68
CA GLU A 110 -13.36 15.38 -15.91
C GLU A 110 -12.28 15.82 -16.88
N GLN A 111 -12.10 17.13 -17.06
CA GLN A 111 -11.03 17.69 -17.89
C GLN A 111 -9.66 17.25 -17.36
N LYS A 112 -9.41 17.38 -16.05
CA LYS A 112 -8.17 16.91 -15.41
C LYS A 112 -7.94 15.41 -15.56
N LEU A 113 -8.99 14.59 -15.57
CA LEU A 113 -8.86 13.15 -15.84
C LEU A 113 -8.49 12.87 -17.30
N LYS A 114 -9.09 13.60 -18.25
CA LYS A 114 -8.75 13.53 -19.68
C LYS A 114 -7.31 13.94 -19.94
N ASP A 115 -6.85 15.03 -19.30
CA ASP A 115 -5.46 15.50 -19.40
C ASP A 115 -4.45 14.47 -18.87
N LEU A 116 -4.83 13.74 -17.82
CA LEU A 116 -4.04 12.63 -17.27
C LEU A 116 -4.12 11.35 -18.13
N GLY A 117 -4.89 11.35 -19.21
CA GLY A 117 -5.13 10.19 -20.06
C GLY A 117 -5.85 9.05 -19.35
N LEU A 118 -6.64 9.36 -18.31
CA LEU A 118 -7.43 8.39 -17.56
C LEU A 118 -8.87 8.45 -18.05
N ASP A 119 -9.40 7.30 -18.48
CA ASP A 119 -10.79 7.22 -18.89
C ASP A 119 -11.70 7.63 -17.72
N THR A 120 -12.48 8.69 -17.94
CA THR A 120 -13.69 8.96 -17.19
C THR A 120 -14.64 7.83 -17.55
N ALA A 121 -14.53 6.68 -16.87
CA ALA A 121 -15.49 5.59 -17.05
C ALA A 121 -16.88 6.23 -17.03
N PRO A 122 -17.72 5.99 -18.05
CA PRO A 122 -18.96 6.73 -18.19
C PRO A 122 -19.71 6.57 -16.89
N VAL A 123 -20.13 7.70 -16.32
CA VAL A 123 -21.23 7.72 -15.35
C VAL A 123 -22.26 6.81 -15.98
N ALA A 124 -22.54 5.67 -15.36
CA ALA A 124 -23.54 4.76 -15.89
C ALA A 124 -24.80 5.59 -16.04
N GLU A 125 -25.13 5.96 -17.28
CA GLU A 125 -26.36 6.64 -17.65
C GLU A 125 -27.44 5.97 -16.82
N ALA A 126 -28.07 6.75 -15.95
CA ALA A 126 -29.13 6.27 -15.10
C ALA A 126 -30.28 5.90 -16.04
N ASP A 127 -30.27 4.65 -16.51
CA ASP A 127 -31.38 4.06 -17.22
C ASP A 127 -32.64 4.39 -16.40
N LYS A 128 -33.67 4.90 -17.08
CA LYS A 128 -34.97 5.31 -16.52
C LYS A 128 -35.71 4.19 -15.74
N ASN A 129 -35.07 3.02 -15.60
CA ASN A 129 -35.47 1.84 -14.85
C ASN A 129 -34.41 1.36 -13.85
N GLY A 130 -33.67 2.24 -13.15
CA GLY A 130 -33.07 1.97 -11.83
C GLY A 130 -32.28 0.67 -11.61
N LYS A 131 -31.71 0.06 -12.66
CA LYS A 131 -30.92 -1.17 -12.59
C LYS A 131 -29.63 -0.97 -13.37
N THR A 132 -28.65 -0.37 -12.70
CA THR A 132 -27.28 -0.28 -13.19
C THR A 132 -26.70 -1.69 -13.36
N ARG A 133 -26.56 -2.14 -14.60
CA ARG A 133 -25.78 -3.33 -14.96
C ARG A 133 -24.36 -2.85 -15.24
N LEU A 134 -23.42 -3.19 -14.36
CA LEU A 134 -21.99 -3.05 -14.64
C LEU A 134 -21.67 -3.87 -15.88
N GLN A 135 -21.43 -3.22 -17.03
CA GLN A 135 -20.84 -3.88 -18.17
C GLN A 135 -19.38 -4.17 -17.82
N ALA A 136 -19.09 -5.45 -17.53
CA ALA A 136 -17.74 -5.94 -17.37
C ALA A 136 -17.01 -5.75 -18.71
N GLY A 137 -16.06 -4.83 -18.74
CA GLY A 137 -15.09 -4.73 -19.82
C GLY A 137 -14.34 -6.06 -19.96
N ALA A 138 -14.31 -6.56 -21.19
CA ALA A 138 -13.61 -7.77 -21.58
C ALA A 138 -12.11 -7.65 -21.22
N GLY A 139 -11.62 -8.54 -20.35
CA GLY A 139 -10.22 -8.55 -19.96
C GLY A 139 -9.89 -9.57 -18.87
N LYS A 140 -9.69 -10.83 -19.31
CA LYS A 140 -9.10 -11.96 -18.58
C LYS A 140 -9.91 -12.53 -17.41
N THR A 141 -10.76 -13.50 -17.77
CA THR A 141 -11.14 -14.59 -16.86
C THR A 141 -9.89 -15.37 -16.47
N THR A 142 -9.33 -15.12 -15.29
CA THR A 142 -8.58 -16.17 -14.59
C THR A 142 -9.60 -17.17 -14.09
N ILE A 143 -9.75 -18.24 -14.86
CA ILE A 143 -10.35 -19.49 -14.43
C ILE A 143 -9.33 -20.16 -13.50
N ASP A 144 -9.84 -20.96 -12.57
CA ASP A 144 -9.12 -21.77 -11.56
C ASP A 144 -8.72 -21.08 -10.25
N GLY A 145 -9.68 -21.05 -9.33
CA GLY A 145 -9.41 -20.71 -7.93
C GLY A 145 -10.68 -20.51 -7.12
N LYS A 146 -11.38 -21.62 -6.86
CA LYS A 146 -12.51 -21.78 -5.93
C LYS A 146 -12.55 -20.71 -4.81
N GLY A 147 -13.48 -19.76 -4.88
CA GLY A 147 -13.67 -18.76 -3.83
C GLY A 147 -14.70 -17.67 -4.12
N MET A 148 -15.92 -17.89 -3.64
CA MET A 148 -17.00 -16.91 -3.45
C MET A 148 -17.63 -16.28 -4.70
N SER A 149 -18.66 -16.95 -5.22
CA SER A 149 -19.70 -16.32 -6.02
C SER A 149 -20.41 -15.24 -5.19
N LEU A 150 -20.30 -13.98 -5.62
CA LEU A 150 -21.14 -12.89 -5.11
C LEU A 150 -22.62 -13.24 -5.39
N SER A 151 -23.43 -13.20 -4.34
CA SER A 151 -24.84 -13.57 -4.31
C SER A 151 -25.65 -13.02 -5.50
N ARG A 152 -26.47 -13.88 -6.11
CA ARG A 152 -27.52 -13.46 -7.03
C ARG A 152 -28.54 -12.59 -6.28
N LYS A 153 -28.90 -11.46 -6.89
CA LYS A 153 -29.88 -10.49 -6.36
C LYS A 153 -31.22 -11.20 -6.10
N GLY A 154 -31.65 -11.28 -4.84
CA GLY A 154 -32.95 -11.86 -4.45
C GLY A 154 -32.93 -12.90 -3.32
N GLN A 155 -31.75 -13.30 -2.82
CA GLN A 155 -31.68 -14.09 -1.58
C GLN A 155 -31.53 -13.14 -0.39
N ASN A 156 -32.56 -13.08 0.45
CA ASN A 156 -32.40 -12.55 1.81
C ASN A 156 -31.39 -13.44 2.52
N LEU A 157 -30.20 -12.91 2.79
CA LEU A 157 -29.24 -13.55 3.66
C LEU A 157 -29.93 -13.77 5.02
N PRO A 158 -29.76 -14.94 5.67
CA PRO A 158 -30.25 -15.11 7.03
C PRO A 158 -29.67 -14.00 7.91
N ASN A 159 -30.47 -13.48 8.85
CA ASN A 159 -30.08 -12.49 9.86
C ASN A 159 -29.02 -13.09 10.80
N VAL A 160 -27.82 -13.33 10.28
CA VAL A 160 -26.67 -13.74 11.08
C VAL A 160 -26.14 -12.46 11.69
N ALA A 161 -26.24 -12.36 13.02
CA ALA A 161 -25.69 -11.26 13.79
C ALA A 161 -24.19 -11.14 13.51
N VAL A 162 -23.83 -10.17 12.67
CA VAL A 162 -22.44 -9.84 12.40
C VAL A 162 -21.90 -9.11 13.64
N PRO A 163 -20.72 -9.46 14.17
CA PRO A 163 -20.15 -8.71 15.29
C PRO A 163 -20.00 -7.24 14.88
N GLY A 164 -20.68 -6.35 15.61
CA GLY A 164 -20.71 -4.91 15.33
C GLY A 164 -22.03 -4.33 14.82
N GLY A 165 -23.15 -5.01 15.02
CA GLY A 165 -24.50 -4.50 14.75
C GLY A 165 -24.98 -4.67 13.31
N THR A 166 -26.20 -4.23 13.03
CA THR A 166 -26.76 -4.22 11.66
C THR A 166 -25.98 -3.24 10.78
N PRO A 167 -26.00 -3.38 9.44
CA PRO A 167 -25.31 -2.47 8.53
C PRO A 167 -25.63 -0.99 8.77
N ASP A 168 -26.89 -0.68 9.13
CA ASP A 168 -27.34 0.68 9.42
C ASP A 168 -26.75 1.24 10.72
N GLU A 169 -26.63 0.42 11.76
CA GLU A 169 -25.99 0.84 13.01
C GLU A 169 -24.50 1.08 12.85
N ARG A 170 -23.83 0.23 12.05
CA ARG A 170 -22.42 0.41 11.71
C ARG A 170 -22.20 1.71 10.94
N ALA A 171 -23.04 2.01 9.96
CA ALA A 171 -22.98 3.26 9.20
C ALA A 171 -23.18 4.50 10.10
N LYS A 172 -24.13 4.45 11.05
CA LYS A 172 -24.32 5.53 12.04
C LYS A 172 -23.09 5.70 12.93
N ARG A 173 -22.49 4.60 13.41
CA ARG A 173 -21.28 4.62 14.24
C ARG A 173 -20.07 5.21 13.50
N ASP A 174 -19.89 4.83 12.23
CA ASP A 174 -18.81 5.34 11.39
C ASP A 174 -18.98 6.84 11.12
N LYS A 175 -20.20 7.31 10.83
CA LYS A 175 -20.52 8.75 10.69
C LYS A 175 -20.20 9.53 11.97
N ALA A 176 -20.62 9.02 13.14
CA ALA A 176 -20.32 9.65 14.42
C ALA A 176 -18.80 9.71 14.69
N ARG A 177 -18.07 8.66 14.32
CA ARG A 177 -16.61 8.62 14.45
C ARG A 177 -15.91 9.66 13.57
N VAL A 178 -16.37 9.83 12.33
CA VAL A 178 -15.85 10.86 11.41
C VAL A 178 -16.07 12.26 11.96
N ILE A 179 -17.28 12.56 12.47
CA ILE A 179 -17.58 13.86 13.10
C ILE A 179 -16.64 14.14 14.27
N LYS A 180 -16.42 13.14 15.14
CA LYS A 180 -15.51 13.28 16.29
C LYS A 180 -14.07 13.55 15.86
N LEU A 181 -13.58 12.83 14.85
CA LEU A 181 -12.22 13.03 14.32
C LEU A 181 -12.04 14.40 13.68
N ASN A 182 -13.05 14.88 12.94
CA ASN A 182 -13.01 16.22 12.34
C ASN A 182 -13.01 17.32 13.41
N LYS A 183 -13.81 17.17 14.48
CA LYS A 183 -13.80 18.09 15.61
C LYS A 183 -12.42 18.13 16.29
N GLN A 184 -11.84 16.96 16.56
CA GLN A 184 -10.51 16.87 17.13
C GLN A 184 -9.43 17.46 16.22
N ALA A 185 -9.54 17.28 14.90
CA ALA A 185 -8.62 17.89 13.95
C ALA A 185 -8.71 19.43 13.96
N ALA A 186 -9.92 19.99 14.08
CA ALA A 186 -10.12 21.43 14.21
C ALA A 186 -9.56 21.98 15.52
N GLU A 187 -9.76 21.28 16.64
CA GLU A 187 -9.18 21.62 17.94
C GLU A 187 -7.64 21.62 17.89
N ASN A 188 -7.03 20.58 17.31
CA ASN A 188 -5.58 20.49 17.15
C ASN A 188 -5.01 21.61 16.27
N LEU A 189 -5.74 22.02 15.21
CA LEU A 189 -5.34 23.14 14.35
C LEU A 189 -5.41 24.48 15.10
N ALA A 190 -6.45 24.69 15.92
CA ALA A 190 -6.57 25.90 16.74
C ALA A 190 -5.51 25.95 17.84
N GLU A 191 -5.17 24.82 18.46
CA GLU A 191 -4.07 24.73 19.43
C GLU A 191 -2.71 25.01 18.77
N ALA A 192 -2.50 24.53 17.53
CA ALA A 192 -1.28 24.81 16.78
C ALA A 192 -1.15 26.30 16.44
N SER A 193 -2.22 26.97 15.99
CA SER A 193 -2.18 28.41 15.70
C SER A 193 -1.96 29.25 16.97
N GLN A 194 -2.57 28.86 18.10
CA GLN A 194 -2.33 29.55 19.38
C GLN A 194 -0.89 29.42 19.86
N LYS A 195 -0.25 28.26 19.62
CA LYS A 195 1.19 28.06 19.94
C LYS A 195 2.11 28.84 19.02
N GLU A 196 1.73 29.03 17.75
CA GLU A 196 2.48 29.87 16.80
C GLU A 196 2.38 31.36 17.15
N GLU A 197 1.24 31.84 17.67
CA GLU A 197 1.08 33.24 18.12
C GLU A 197 1.78 33.54 19.45
N GLN A 198 2.11 32.52 20.24
CA GLN A 198 2.80 32.65 21.54
C GLN A 198 4.33 32.45 21.46
N ALA A 199 4.87 32.10 20.28
CA ALA A 199 6.29 31.92 20.02
C ALA A 199 6.90 33.16 19.35
#